data_AF-A0AAW5LN57-F1
#
_entry.id   AF-A0AAW5LN57-F1
#
_cell.length_a   1.000
_cell.length_b   1.000
_cell.length_c   1.000
_cell.angle_alpha   90.00
_cell.angle_beta   90.00
_cell.angle_gamma   90.00
#
_symmetry.space_group_name_H-M   'P 1'
#
loop_
_entity.id
_entity.type
_entity.pdbx_description
1 polymer ?
#
loop_
_entity_poly.entity_id
_entity_poly.type
_entity_poly.pdbx_seq_one_letter_code
_entity_poly.pdbx_strand_id
1 'polypeptide(L)'
;MRVEDLVNDITAYTILDKSDLNIEFLSNIYNILVVYNSPITLYAKVRNRDVIFVKNDTTENMWKAFCHEFAHFHLHFGNQTKTKSLFNFKQEAEAEKFSLLLRMPERLIVTNELWTAEQLVYYFKVTYLEAYKRLEMLINRSKTHRLVGIKSI
;
A
#
# COMPACT_ATOMS: atom_id res chain seq x y z
N MET A 1 12.58 8.54 -6.53
CA MET A 1 11.38 7.88 -7.09
C MET A 1 10.16 8.43 -6.34
N ARG A 2 9.07 8.79 -7.03
CA ARG A 2 7.83 9.20 -6.35
C ARG A 2 7.11 7.94 -5.85
N VAL A 3 6.38 8.03 -4.75
CA VAL A 3 5.65 6.90 -4.15
C VAL A 3 4.68 6.25 -5.15
N GLU A 4 4.01 7.06 -5.96
CA GLU A 4 3.10 6.60 -7.02
C GLU A 4 3.79 5.71 -8.06
N ASP A 5 5.00 6.10 -8.48
CA ASP A 5 5.72 5.38 -9.52
C ASP A 5 6.23 4.05 -8.96
N LEU A 6 6.72 4.04 -7.71
CA LEU A 6 7.09 2.81 -7.02
C LEU A 6 5.92 1.83 -6.89
N VAL A 7 4.74 2.30 -6.47
CA VAL A 7 3.56 1.43 -6.33
C VAL A 7 3.10 0.93 -7.70
N ASN A 8 3.16 1.75 -8.73
CA ASN A 8 2.84 1.33 -10.10
C ASN A 8 3.83 0.28 -10.61
N ASP A 9 5.12 0.40 -10.30
CA ASP A 9 6.14 -0.60 -10.64
C ASP A 9 5.87 -1.91 -9.89
N ILE A 10 5.69 -1.87 -8.57
CA ILE A 10 5.36 -3.06 -7.75
C ILE A 10 4.13 -3.78 -8.32
N THR A 11 3.06 -3.03 -8.55
CA THR A 11 1.79 -3.60 -9.02
C THR A 11 1.87 -4.09 -10.46
N ALA A 12 2.73 -3.52 -11.31
CA ALA A 12 2.93 -4.01 -12.68
C ALA A 12 3.52 -5.42 -12.75
N TYR A 13 4.41 -5.77 -11.80
CA TYR A 13 5.11 -7.06 -11.81
C TYR A 13 4.54 -8.08 -10.81
N THR A 14 3.72 -7.64 -9.86
CA THR A 14 3.27 -8.49 -8.75
C THR A 14 1.76 -8.72 -8.75
N ILE A 15 0.96 -7.75 -9.23
CA ILE A 15 -0.51 -7.78 -9.09
C ILE A 15 -1.15 -7.95 -10.47
N LEU A 16 -1.86 -9.06 -10.67
CA LEU A 16 -2.62 -9.35 -11.88
C LEU A 16 -4.09 -8.97 -11.72
N ASP A 17 -4.67 -9.25 -10.56
CA ASP A 17 -6.04 -8.86 -10.26
C ASP A 17 -6.26 -8.54 -8.76
N LYS A 18 -7.51 -8.28 -8.39
CA LYS A 18 -7.87 -7.94 -7.01
C LYS A 18 -7.55 -9.06 -6.01
N SER A 19 -7.61 -10.32 -6.41
CA SER A 19 -7.39 -11.44 -5.51
C SER A 19 -5.95 -11.48 -4.97
N ASP A 20 -4.99 -10.89 -5.69
CA ASP A 20 -3.60 -10.73 -5.26
C ASP A 20 -3.42 -9.64 -4.18
N LEU A 21 -4.43 -8.79 -3.95
CA LEU A 21 -4.38 -7.71 -2.95
C LEU A 21 -4.71 -8.22 -1.55
N ASN A 22 -3.83 -9.06 -1.01
CA ASN A 22 -3.97 -9.58 0.34
C ASN A 22 -2.60 -9.81 1.00
N ILE A 23 -2.63 -9.95 2.33
CA ILE A 23 -1.42 -10.10 3.16
C ILE A 23 -0.66 -11.38 2.80
N GLU A 24 -1.36 -12.50 2.62
CA GLU A 24 -0.74 -13.81 2.35
C GLU A 24 0.05 -13.79 1.04
N PHE A 25 -0.57 -13.28 -0.04
CA PHE A 25 0.06 -13.21 -1.34
C PHE A 25 1.32 -12.34 -1.33
N LEU A 26 1.20 -11.09 -0.86
CA LEU A 26 2.34 -10.17 -0.86
C LEU A 26 3.46 -10.61 0.09
N SER A 27 3.12 -11.10 1.29
CA SER A 27 4.13 -11.60 2.21
C SER A 27 4.90 -12.80 1.67
N ASN A 28 4.23 -13.68 0.92
CA ASN A 28 4.88 -14.82 0.27
C ASN A 28 5.84 -14.37 -0.83
N ILE A 29 5.38 -13.54 -1.77
CA ILE A 29 6.20 -13.04 -2.90
C ILE A 29 7.45 -12.31 -2.41
N TYR A 30 7.33 -11.51 -1.34
CA TYR A 30 8.44 -10.73 -0.79
C TYR A 30 9.21 -11.44 0.32
N ASN A 31 8.87 -12.70 0.64
CA ASN A 31 9.50 -13.49 1.71
C ASN A 31 9.53 -12.75 3.06
N ILE A 32 8.40 -12.13 3.41
CA ILE A 32 8.19 -11.42 4.68
C ILE A 32 7.43 -12.34 5.63
N LEU A 33 7.96 -12.52 6.84
CA LEU A 33 7.23 -13.24 7.88
C LEU A 33 6.15 -12.33 8.49
N VAL A 34 4.90 -12.77 8.51
CA VAL A 34 3.82 -12.03 9.15
C VAL A 34 3.51 -12.64 10.51
N VAL A 35 3.55 -11.82 11.55
CA VAL A 35 3.16 -12.20 12.92
C VAL A 35 1.84 -11.52 13.25
N TYR A 36 0.78 -12.31 13.25
CA TYR A 36 -0.56 -11.88 13.64
C TYR A 36 -0.72 -11.83 15.15
N ASN A 37 -1.77 -11.14 15.62
CA ASN A 37 -2.09 -10.99 17.04
C ASN A 37 -0.97 -10.34 17.88
N SER A 38 -0.18 -9.49 17.24
CA SER A 38 0.85 -8.71 17.93
C SER A 38 0.22 -7.59 18.77
N PRO A 39 0.80 -7.19 19.91
CA PRO A 39 0.36 -6.00 20.64
C PRO A 39 0.58 -4.69 19.85
N ILE A 40 1.46 -4.71 18.86
CA ILE A 40 1.83 -3.58 18.02
C ILE A 40 1.80 -3.94 16.53
N THR A 41 1.55 -2.95 15.69
CA THR A 41 1.82 -3.03 14.25
C THR A 41 3.19 -2.40 13.98
N LEU A 42 4.08 -3.14 13.32
CA LEU A 42 5.46 -2.69 13.07
C LEU A 42 6.16 -3.57 12.03
N TYR A 43 6.91 -2.96 11.12
CA TYR A 43 7.95 -3.61 10.34
C TYR A 43 9.29 -3.62 11.10
N ALA A 44 9.94 -4.78 11.14
CA ALA A 44 11.27 -4.92 11.73
C ALA A 44 12.10 -6.01 11.05
N LYS A 45 13.42 -5.87 11.13
CA LYS A 45 14.35 -6.91 10.70
C LYS A 45 14.82 -7.75 11.89
N VAL A 46 14.34 -8.98 11.99
CA VAL A 46 14.66 -9.91 13.10
C VAL A 46 15.59 -11.00 12.58
N ARG A 47 16.83 -11.05 13.10
CA ARG A 47 17.87 -12.02 12.65
C ARG A 47 18.05 -12.04 11.13
N ASN A 48 18.08 -10.85 10.52
CA ASN A 48 18.18 -10.63 9.08
C ASN A 48 17.00 -11.18 8.25
N ARG A 49 15.85 -11.43 8.87
CA ARG A 49 14.58 -11.72 8.20
C ARG A 49 13.64 -10.53 8.35
N ASP A 50 12.93 -10.20 7.29
CA ASP A 50 11.93 -9.15 7.29
C ASP A 50 10.65 -9.68 7.94
N VAL A 51 10.15 -8.96 8.94
CA VAL A 51 8.99 -9.35 9.73
C VAL A 51 8.03 -8.17 9.82
N ILE A 52 6.76 -8.41 9.52
CA ILE A 52 5.68 -7.46 9.77
C ILE A 52 4.80 -8.02 10.89
N PHE A 53 4.74 -7.29 11.99
CA PHE A 53 3.82 -7.53 13.08
C PHE A 53 2.50 -6.82 12.77
N VAL A 54 1.38 -7.51 12.91
CA VAL A 54 0.04 -6.96 12.68
C VAL A 54 -0.81 -7.18 13.93
N LYS A 55 -1.35 -6.08 14.45
CA LYS A 55 -2.33 -6.14 15.54
C LYS A 55 -3.63 -6.78 15.07
N ASN A 56 -4.26 -7.57 15.94
CA ASN A 56 -5.56 -8.16 15.64
C ASN A 56 -6.63 -7.07 15.48
N ASP A 57 -7.34 -7.10 14.35
CA ASP A 57 -8.40 -6.15 13.99
C ASP A 57 -9.30 -6.80 12.91
N THR A 58 -10.18 -6.03 12.27
CA THR A 58 -10.90 -6.49 11.07
C THR A 58 -9.92 -6.76 9.93
N THR A 59 -10.31 -7.62 8.98
CA THR A 59 -9.51 -7.94 7.79
C THR A 59 -9.07 -6.69 7.03
N GLU A 60 -9.95 -5.69 6.89
CA GLU A 60 -9.67 -4.44 6.20
C GLU A 60 -8.64 -3.57 6.96
N ASN A 61 -8.75 -3.50 8.29
CA ASN A 61 -7.82 -2.74 9.11
C ASN A 61 -6.45 -3.43 9.18
N MET A 62 -6.42 -4.76 9.27
CA MET A 62 -5.19 -5.54 9.19
C MET A 62 -4.51 -5.39 7.82
N TRP A 63 -5.29 -5.39 6.73
CA TRP A 63 -4.77 -5.14 5.39
C TRP A 63 -4.17 -3.73 5.25
N LYS A 64 -4.87 -2.71 5.75
CA LYS A 64 -4.35 -1.33 5.79
C LYS A 64 -3.06 -1.21 6.59
N ALA A 65 -3.02 -1.81 7.78
CA ALA A 65 -1.86 -1.85 8.64
C ALA A 65 -0.68 -2.54 7.94
N PHE A 66 -0.91 -3.70 7.32
CA PHE A 66 0.10 -4.40 6.55
C PHE A 66 0.64 -3.54 5.40
N CYS A 67 -0.22 -2.91 4.60
CA CYS A 67 0.24 -2.06 3.49
C CYS A 67 1.06 -0.85 3.95
N HIS A 68 0.78 -0.32 5.15
CA HIS A 68 1.59 0.75 5.76
C HIS A 68 2.98 0.26 6.13
N GLU A 69 3.07 -0.87 6.83
CA GLU A 69 4.37 -1.48 7.19
C GLU A 69 5.14 -1.99 5.97
N PHE A 70 4.45 -2.42 4.93
CA PHE A 70 5.03 -2.80 3.66
C PHE A 70 5.66 -1.60 2.93
N ALA A 71 5.14 -0.39 3.17
CA ALA A 71 5.79 0.84 2.73
C ALA A 71 7.12 1.05 3.46
N HIS A 72 7.18 0.80 4.77
CA HIS A 72 8.42 0.87 5.55
C HIS A 72 9.47 -0.11 5.02
N PHE A 73 9.07 -1.33 4.63
CA PHE A 73 9.94 -2.30 3.98
C PHE A 73 10.55 -1.76 2.66
N HIS A 74 9.76 -1.09 1.82
CA HIS A 74 10.21 -0.63 0.51
C HIS A 74 10.93 0.73 0.50
N LEU A 75 10.46 1.68 1.31
CA LEU A 75 10.85 3.09 1.22
C LEU A 75 11.90 3.48 2.25
N HIS A 76 12.00 2.76 3.37
CA HIS A 76 12.67 3.27 4.55
C HIS A 76 13.71 2.30 5.08
N PHE A 77 14.95 2.79 5.17
CA PHE A 77 16.05 2.12 5.87
C PHE A 77 16.40 2.91 7.13
N GLY A 78 16.44 2.24 8.27
CA GLY A 78 16.93 2.83 9.51
C GLY A 78 16.09 2.50 10.74
N ASN A 79 16.58 2.90 11.90
CA ASN A 79 15.87 2.76 13.16
C ASN A 79 15.12 4.07 13.48
N GLN A 80 13.79 4.06 13.34
CA GLN A 80 12.94 5.24 13.56
C GLN A 80 13.11 5.86 14.96
N THR A 81 13.51 5.08 15.96
CA THR A 81 13.75 5.57 17.34
C THR A 81 14.97 6.49 17.48
N LYS A 82 15.88 6.50 16.49
CA LYS A 82 17.11 7.31 16.50
C LYS A 82 17.06 8.52 15.59
N THR A 83 15.90 8.78 15.01
CA THR A 83 15.75 9.69 13.87
C THR A 83 15.00 10.97 14.27
N LYS A 84 15.37 12.12 13.68
CA LYS A 84 14.77 13.42 14.02
C LYS A 84 13.25 13.40 13.76
N SER A 85 12.47 14.01 14.65
CA SER A 85 10.99 13.98 14.62
C SER A 85 10.37 14.35 13.27
N LEU A 86 10.88 15.40 12.62
CA LEU A 86 10.40 15.83 11.30
C LEU A 86 10.66 14.79 10.20
N PHE A 87 11.74 14.03 10.30
CA PHE A 87 12.06 13.00 9.32
C PHE A 87 11.16 11.77 9.51
N ASN A 88 10.84 11.41 10.77
CA ASN A 88 9.85 10.37 11.05
C ASN A 88 8.46 10.76 10.55
N PHE A 89 8.04 12.02 10.78
CA PHE A 89 6.76 12.50 10.25
C PHE A 89 6.67 12.37 8.73
N LYS A 90 7.76 12.68 8.02
CA LYS A 90 7.82 12.49 6.56
C LYS A 90 7.68 11.02 6.18
N GLN A 91 8.39 10.10 6.83
CA GLN A 91 8.30 8.67 6.55
C GLN A 91 6.89 8.13 6.77
N GLU A 92 6.25 8.48 7.90
CA GLU A 92 4.87 8.05 8.16
C GLU A 92 3.89 8.61 7.13
N ALA A 93 4.07 9.86 6.68
CA ALA A 93 3.24 10.42 5.62
C ALA A 93 3.46 9.74 4.25
N GLU A 94 4.70 9.33 3.95
CA GLU A 94 5.03 8.55 2.75
C GLU A 94 4.43 7.15 2.83
N ALA A 95 4.48 6.51 4.00
CA ALA A 95 3.90 5.20 4.26
C ALA A 95 2.37 5.19 4.17
N GLU A 96 1.69 6.19 4.73
CA GLU A 96 0.23 6.36 4.60
C GLU A 96 -0.19 6.52 3.13
N LYS A 97 0.55 7.36 2.38
CA LYS A 97 0.31 7.56 0.95
C LYS A 97 0.52 6.27 0.16
N PHE A 98 1.61 5.55 0.44
CA PHE A 98 1.89 4.26 -0.18
C PHE A 98 0.79 3.25 0.10
N SER A 99 0.36 3.13 1.36
CA SER A 99 -0.74 2.23 1.77
C SER A 99 -2.02 2.52 0.99
N LEU A 100 -2.41 3.79 0.85
CA LEU A 100 -3.60 4.16 0.09
C LEU A 100 -3.50 3.78 -1.40
N LEU A 101 -2.32 3.98 -2.01
CA LEU A 101 -2.06 3.67 -3.41
C LEU A 101 -2.04 2.16 -3.67
N LEU A 102 -1.39 1.38 -2.79
CA LEU A 102 -1.29 -0.07 -2.94
C LEU A 102 -2.61 -0.78 -2.70
N ARG A 103 -3.43 -0.30 -1.74
CA ARG A 103 -4.77 -0.85 -1.49
C ARG A 103 -5.75 -0.58 -2.63
N MET A 104 -5.48 0.43 -3.46
CA MET A 104 -6.29 0.79 -4.61
C MET A 104 -5.39 1.10 -5.83
N PRO A 105 -4.73 0.09 -6.42
CA PRO A 105 -3.75 0.28 -7.49
C PRO A 105 -4.34 0.99 -8.70
N GLU A 106 -3.60 1.95 -9.26
CA GLU A 106 -4.00 2.66 -10.49
C GLU A 106 -4.33 1.68 -11.61
N ARG A 107 -3.49 0.65 -11.78
CA ARG A 107 -3.62 -0.34 -12.84
C ARG A 107 -4.95 -1.09 -12.79
N LEU A 108 -5.39 -1.48 -11.59
CA LEU A 108 -6.68 -2.14 -11.40
C LEU A 108 -7.85 -1.17 -11.60
N ILE A 109 -7.72 0.07 -11.13
CA ILE A 109 -8.75 1.10 -11.32
C ILE A 109 -8.97 1.37 -12.82
N VAL A 110 -7.89 1.59 -13.56
CA VAL A 110 -7.94 1.87 -15.00
C VAL A 110 -8.48 0.66 -15.76
N THR A 111 -8.00 -0.54 -15.46
CA THR A 111 -8.42 -1.76 -16.18
C THR A 111 -9.87 -2.14 -15.93
N ASN A 112 -10.40 -1.87 -14.74
CA ASN A 112 -11.79 -2.19 -14.38
C ASN A 112 -12.72 -0.97 -14.44
N GLU A 113 -12.25 0.16 -14.97
CA GLU A 113 -13.02 1.39 -15.15
C GLU A 113 -13.72 1.90 -13.87
N LEU A 114 -13.01 1.86 -12.74
CA LEU A 114 -13.54 2.19 -11.41
C LEU A 114 -13.43 3.70 -11.12
N TRP A 115 -14.27 4.50 -11.76
CA TRP A 115 -14.17 5.97 -11.77
C TRP A 115 -15.02 6.70 -10.71
N THR A 116 -15.79 5.98 -9.89
CA THR A 116 -16.56 6.58 -8.78
C THR A 116 -16.13 6.07 -7.41
N ALA A 117 -16.40 6.86 -6.37
CA ALA A 117 -16.00 6.51 -5.01
C ALA A 117 -16.74 5.25 -4.54
N GLU A 118 -18.01 5.09 -4.94
CA GLU A 118 -18.85 3.93 -4.64
C GLU A 118 -18.29 2.67 -5.29
N GLN A 119 -17.81 2.76 -6.54
CA GLN A 119 -17.14 1.65 -7.22
C GLN A 119 -15.87 1.23 -6.46
N LEU A 120 -15.03 2.19 -6.04
CA LEU A 120 -13.83 1.89 -5.27
C LEU A 120 -14.14 1.30 -3.89
N VAL A 121 -15.13 1.84 -3.17
CA VAL A 121 -15.59 1.29 -1.88
C VAL A 121 -16.03 -0.15 -2.04
N TYR A 122 -16.88 -0.43 -3.05
CA TYR A 122 -17.39 -1.77 -3.28
C TYR A 122 -16.28 -2.75 -3.70
N TYR A 123 -15.42 -2.31 -4.62
CA TYR A 123 -14.37 -3.14 -5.21
C TYR A 123 -13.22 -3.37 -4.24
N PHE A 124 -12.68 -2.36 -3.57
CA PHE A 124 -11.50 -2.51 -2.69
C PHE A 124 -11.83 -2.68 -1.20
N LYS A 125 -13.12 -2.63 -0.81
CA LYS A 125 -13.57 -2.73 0.59
C LYS A 125 -12.91 -1.67 1.49
N VAL A 126 -12.83 -0.44 0.97
CA VAL A 126 -12.27 0.72 1.66
C VAL A 126 -13.38 1.66 2.13
N THR A 127 -13.04 2.62 2.97
CA THR A 127 -13.99 3.68 3.36
C THR A 127 -14.23 4.67 2.22
N TYR A 128 -15.38 5.35 2.23
CA TYR A 128 -15.69 6.38 1.24
C TYR A 128 -14.64 7.51 1.22
N LEU A 129 -14.16 7.93 2.40
CA LEU A 129 -13.13 8.97 2.52
C LEU A 129 -11.82 8.56 1.83
N GLU A 130 -11.41 7.30 1.98
CA GLU A 130 -10.21 6.78 1.32
C GLU A 130 -10.40 6.69 -0.20
N ALA A 131 -11.56 6.19 -0.64
CA ALA A 131 -11.92 6.14 -2.06
C ALA A 131 -11.93 7.53 -2.71
N TYR A 132 -12.54 8.52 -2.05
CA TYR A 132 -12.57 9.90 -2.52
C TYR A 132 -11.16 10.48 -2.67
N LYS A 133 -10.32 10.36 -1.63
CA LYS A 133 -8.91 10.79 -1.67
C LYS A 133 -8.17 10.13 -2.82
N ARG A 134 -8.41 8.83 -3.06
CA ARG A 134 -7.75 8.09 -4.14
C ARG A 134 -8.14 8.63 -5.52
N LEU A 135 -9.41 8.97 -5.74
CA LEU A 135 -9.86 9.60 -6.98
C LEU A 135 -9.24 10.98 -7.18
N GLU A 136 -9.16 11.81 -6.14
CA GLU A 136 -8.47 13.11 -6.23
C GLU A 136 -7.01 12.95 -6.65
N MET A 137 -6.31 11.94 -6.13
CA MET A 137 -4.94 11.62 -6.54
C MET A 137 -4.85 11.22 -8.02
N LEU A 138 -5.80 10.42 -8.52
CA LEU A 138 -5.85 10.04 -9.94
C LEU A 138 -6.12 11.24 -10.84
N ILE A 139 -7.09 12.10 -10.48
CA ILE A 139 -7.42 13.32 -11.20
C ILE A 139 -6.22 14.26 -11.27
N ASN A 140 -5.46 14.37 -10.18
CA ASN A 140 -4.26 15.21 -10.18
C ASN A 140 -3.12 14.59 -11.00
N ARG A 141 -2.97 13.26 -10.96
CA ARG A 141 -1.97 12.55 -11.77
C ARG A 141 -2.28 12.65 -13.27
N SER A 142 -3.54 12.51 -13.67
CA SER A 142 -3.97 12.56 -15.08
C SER A 142 -3.72 13.91 -15.77
N LYS A 143 -3.57 14.99 -14.99
CA LYS A 143 -3.17 16.32 -15.51
C LYS A 143 -1.73 16.35 -16.03
N THR A 144 -0.88 15.42 -15.60
CA THR A 144 0.56 15.43 -15.89
C THR A 144 1.08 14.11 -16.48
N HIS A 145 0.35 13.02 -16.33
CA HIS A 145 0.74 11.68 -16.77
C HIS A 145 -0.46 10.94 -17.38
N ARG A 146 -0.20 10.05 -18.34
CA ARG A 146 -1.20 9.08 -18.78
C ARG A 146 -1.40 8.03 -17.69
N LEU A 147 -2.66 7.75 -17.33
CA LEU A 147 -2.98 6.66 -16.40
C LEU A 147 -2.77 5.30 -17.10
N VAL A 148 -2.23 4.34 -16.36
CA VAL A 148 -1.73 3.07 -16.90
C VAL A 148 -2.57 1.90 -16.36
N GLY A 149 -3.10 1.06 -17.25
CA GLY A 149 -3.81 -0.17 -16.89
C GLY A 149 -2.90 -1.41 -16.93
N ILE A 150 -3.45 -2.57 -16.59
CA ILE A 150 -2.72 -3.85 -16.62
C ILE A 150 -2.13 -4.17 -18.02
N LYS A 151 -2.87 -3.84 -19.08
CA LYS A 151 -2.46 -4.11 -20.48
C LYS A 151 -1.43 -3.13 -21.05
N SER A 152 -0.88 -2.23 -20.23
CA SER A 152 -0.03 -1.12 -20.68
C SER A 152 1.46 -1.33 -20.36
N ILE A 153 1.92 -2.59 -20.26
CA ILE A 153 3.34 -2.96 -20.15
C ILE A 153 3.92 -3.19 -21.54
#